data_AF-A0A1W1HAK6-F1
#
_entry.id   AF-A0A1W1HAK6-F1
#
_cell.length_a   1.000
_cell.length_b   1.000
_cell.length_c   1.000
_cell.angle_alpha   90.00
_cell.angle_beta   90.00
_cell.angle_gamma   90.00
#
_symmetry.space_group_name_H-M   'P 1'
#
loop_
_entity.id
_entity.type
_entity.pdbx_description
1 polymer ?
#
loop_
_entity_poly.entity_id
_entity_poly.type
_entity_poly.pdbx_seq_one_letter_code
_entity_poly.pdbx_strand_id
1 'polypeptide(L)'
;MKSKYQIKKPTVMVVDDQPQQLRSLFTALQDKGFNLLIAQSGAEALLLLEQARPDVILLDVSLPDLDGFEVCQRIKKLPNVSDIPVLFITASIQLLDKLEGLRSGGADYITKPFQLEEVVARVKTHLTLRRLQLELQEEKERFKALANAAFEGIILSVDETIIDVNQPLEQMLGYSRKEILSKTLSEIFQKKYLKLIKDLINSETEYIKEVSAVRKQGEPVSLEIQCRTIVHQGQNVRVVALRDITQQKKLEAQARKLESENIILKASRNDREHLGELVGRGPVMQIVYERILKAALSNAPVMIYGETGSGKELAARTIWQLDQKYGASFIAVNCAALQETLFESQFFGHRKGAFTGAVQDTLGFFSQARGGVLFLDEVTELTASMQAKLLRVLNSGEYTPLGDSKPCMADSRIIAATNQELRSLITLGQFREDLFYRLHVISLEMPPLRRHKEDLPLLVSHFLRQKLHGNAAFSMPSESLMARFREYDWPGNVRELSNELRRYVSMNEVELGVAVPIQVTKKEISSSASLSDRMAAFERQVISESLSISEGNRNRAAELLKIPLPTLYRKIQKYLL
;
A
#
# COMPACT_ATOMS: atom_id res chain seq x y z
N MET A 1 -38.55 -4.67 -26.03
CA MET A 1 -38.98 -3.32 -26.48
C MET A 1 -39.58 -3.44 -27.87
N LYS A 2 -40.87 -3.15 -28.03
CA LYS A 2 -41.55 -3.19 -29.34
C LYS A 2 -40.90 -2.17 -30.29
N SER A 3 -40.62 -2.60 -31.52
CA SER A 3 -40.06 -1.76 -32.59
C SER A 3 -40.83 -0.44 -32.70
N LYS A 4 -40.16 0.68 -32.43
CA LYS A 4 -40.71 2.05 -32.57
C LYS A 4 -40.80 2.50 -34.03
N TYR A 5 -40.44 1.65 -34.99
CA TYR A 5 -40.50 1.96 -36.42
C TYR A 5 -41.84 1.53 -37.01
N GLN A 6 -42.90 2.28 -36.70
CA GLN A 6 -43.92 2.47 -37.73
C GLN A 6 -43.23 3.17 -38.88
N ILE A 7 -43.03 2.47 -39.99
CA ILE A 7 -42.42 3.05 -41.21
C ILE A 7 -43.38 4.13 -41.69
N LYS A 8 -43.12 5.38 -41.29
CA LYS A 8 -43.86 6.53 -41.75
C LYS A 8 -43.64 6.63 -43.26
N LYS A 9 -44.73 6.71 -44.04
CA LYS A 9 -44.63 6.89 -45.50
C LYS A 9 -43.84 8.18 -45.79
N PRO A 10 -42.79 8.13 -46.63
CA PRO A 10 -42.01 9.33 -46.95
C PRO A 10 -42.87 10.36 -47.66
N THR A 11 -42.67 11.63 -47.35
CA THR A 11 -43.43 12.75 -47.90
C THR A 11 -42.59 13.47 -48.95
N VAL A 12 -43.05 13.50 -50.20
CA VAL A 12 -42.42 14.23 -51.31
C VAL A 12 -43.20 15.52 -51.51
N MET A 13 -42.50 16.65 -51.47
CA MET A 13 -43.08 17.92 -51.87
C MET A 13 -42.88 18.12 -53.37
N VAL A 14 -43.92 18.54 -54.09
CA VAL A 14 -43.86 18.84 -55.52
C VAL A 14 -44.30 20.27 -55.73
N VAL A 15 -43.42 21.09 -56.32
CA VAL A 15 -43.65 22.51 -56.60
C VAL A 15 -43.57 22.71 -58.10
N ASP A 16 -44.70 22.92 -58.75
CA ASP A 16 -44.82 23.12 -60.21
C ASP A 16 -46.12 23.88 -60.49
N ASP A 17 -46.09 24.85 -61.41
CA ASP A 17 -47.24 25.70 -61.71
C ASP A 17 -48.21 25.09 -62.72
N GLN A 18 -47.83 23.97 -63.36
CA GLN A 18 -48.63 23.31 -64.39
C GLN A 18 -49.51 22.21 -63.78
N PRO A 19 -50.86 22.37 -63.77
CA PRO A 19 -51.76 21.41 -63.13
C PRO A 19 -51.70 20.00 -63.74
N GLN A 20 -51.35 19.89 -65.03
CA GLN A 20 -51.21 18.62 -65.72
C GLN A 20 -49.98 17.84 -65.23
N GLN A 21 -48.83 18.51 -65.07
CA GLN A 21 -47.59 17.88 -64.57
C GLN A 21 -47.75 17.45 -63.11
N LEU A 22 -48.35 18.31 -62.28
CA LEU A 22 -48.68 17.98 -60.89
C LEU A 22 -49.55 16.71 -60.79
N ARG A 23 -50.59 16.58 -61.63
CA ARG A 23 -51.45 15.38 -61.64
C ARG A 23 -50.66 14.12 -62.03
N SER A 24 -49.83 14.19 -63.06
CA SER A 24 -49.01 13.06 -63.50
C SER A 24 -47.99 12.62 -62.44
N LEU A 25 -47.28 13.57 -61.84
CA LEU A 25 -46.35 13.33 -60.74
C LEU A 25 -47.06 12.80 -59.49
N PHE A 26 -48.26 13.32 -59.21
CA PHE A 26 -49.06 12.89 -58.08
C PHE A 26 -49.42 11.41 -58.19
N THR A 27 -50.01 10.99 -59.31
CA THR A 27 -50.37 9.58 -59.55
C THR A 27 -49.12 8.68 -59.48
N ALA A 28 -48.05 9.04 -60.18
CA ALA A 28 -46.84 8.22 -60.24
C ALA A 28 -46.16 8.03 -58.88
N LEU A 29 -46.09 9.07 -58.05
CA LEU A 29 -45.47 9.00 -56.73
C LEU A 29 -46.41 8.36 -55.69
N GLN A 30 -47.72 8.62 -55.76
CA GLN A 30 -48.71 8.03 -54.87
C GLN A 30 -48.80 6.50 -55.07
N ASP A 31 -48.77 6.02 -56.31
CA ASP A 31 -48.74 4.58 -56.65
C ASP A 31 -47.52 3.86 -56.09
N LYS A 32 -46.41 4.60 -55.88
CA LYS A 32 -45.19 4.08 -55.26
C LYS A 32 -45.18 4.22 -53.73
N GLY A 33 -46.29 4.68 -53.15
CA GLY A 33 -46.52 4.69 -51.70
C GLY A 33 -46.02 5.94 -50.98
N PHE A 34 -45.73 7.03 -51.70
CA PHE A 34 -45.32 8.30 -51.10
C PHE A 34 -46.53 9.13 -50.65
N ASN A 35 -46.37 9.88 -49.56
CA ASN A 35 -47.26 10.99 -49.24
C ASN A 35 -46.82 12.22 -50.04
N LEU A 36 -47.75 13.10 -50.39
CA LEU A 36 -47.47 14.23 -51.25
C LEU A 36 -47.91 15.55 -50.62
N LEU A 37 -47.04 16.55 -50.72
CA LEU A 37 -47.34 17.96 -50.46
C LEU A 37 -47.20 18.69 -51.79
N ILE A 38 -48.26 19.35 -52.23
CA ILE A 38 -48.27 20.06 -53.52
C ILE A 38 -48.25 21.55 -53.26
N ALA A 39 -47.43 22.27 -54.01
CA ALA A 39 -47.46 23.73 -54.11
C ALA A 39 -47.48 24.13 -55.59
N GLN A 40 -48.21 25.19 -55.93
CA GLN A 40 -48.31 25.73 -57.29
C GLN A 40 -47.44 26.97 -57.51
N SER A 41 -46.79 27.46 -56.45
CA SER A 41 -45.93 28.65 -56.47
C SER A 41 -44.80 28.52 -55.46
N GLY A 42 -43.74 29.30 -55.65
CA GLY A 42 -42.59 29.34 -54.73
C GLY A 42 -42.97 29.87 -53.35
N ALA A 43 -43.86 30.88 -53.28
CA ALA A 43 -44.37 31.44 -52.04
C ALA A 43 -45.23 30.43 -51.25
N GLU A 44 -46.12 29.70 -51.93
CA GLU A 44 -46.90 28.63 -51.30
C GLU A 44 -45.99 27.51 -50.78
N ALA A 45 -44.94 27.17 -51.54
CA ALA A 45 -43.99 26.16 -51.11
C ALA A 45 -43.28 26.54 -49.80
N LEU A 46 -42.81 27.78 -49.68
CA LEU A 46 -42.18 28.25 -48.45
C LEU A 46 -43.15 28.26 -47.27
N LEU A 47 -44.41 28.65 -47.49
CA LEU A 47 -45.45 28.65 -46.45
C LEU A 47 -45.79 27.23 -45.97
N LEU A 48 -45.89 26.26 -46.89
CA LEU A 48 -46.13 24.86 -46.54
C LEU A 48 -44.96 24.24 -45.75
N LEU A 49 -43.72 24.67 -46.01
CA LEU A 49 -42.54 24.22 -45.26
C LEU A 49 -42.51 24.70 -43.80
N GLU A 50 -43.26 25.76 -43.45
CA GLU A 50 -43.47 26.16 -42.05
C GLU A 50 -44.41 25.19 -41.31
N GLN A 51 -45.34 24.55 -42.03
CA GLN A 51 -46.38 23.70 -41.46
C GLN A 51 -46.02 22.21 -41.48
N ALA A 52 -45.31 21.76 -42.51
CA ALA A 52 -44.98 20.35 -42.71
C ALA A 52 -43.57 20.19 -43.29
N ARG A 53 -42.82 19.21 -42.76
CA ARG A 53 -41.46 18.89 -43.18
C ARG A 53 -41.45 17.70 -44.16
N PRO A 54 -41.20 17.90 -45.46
CA PRO A 54 -41.04 16.81 -46.42
C PRO A 54 -39.68 16.11 -46.27
N ASP A 55 -39.60 14.90 -46.83
CA ASP A 55 -38.37 14.12 -46.87
C ASP A 55 -37.52 14.46 -48.11
N VAL A 56 -38.14 15.00 -49.17
CA VAL A 56 -37.50 15.46 -50.41
C VAL A 56 -38.41 16.46 -51.14
N ILE A 57 -37.83 17.40 -51.88
CA ILE A 57 -38.55 18.43 -52.63
C ILE A 57 -38.23 18.28 -54.12
N LEU A 58 -39.25 18.18 -54.95
CA LEU A 58 -39.20 18.36 -56.39
C LEU A 58 -39.61 19.80 -56.70
N LEU A 59 -38.72 20.57 -57.30
CA LEU A 59 -38.90 22.02 -57.48
C LEU A 59 -38.73 22.38 -58.95
N ASP A 60 -39.79 22.85 -59.59
CA ASP A 60 -39.67 23.45 -60.91
C ASP A 60 -38.81 24.73 -60.84
N VAL A 61 -37.97 24.93 -61.84
CA VAL A 61 -37.12 26.13 -61.93
C VAL A 61 -37.94 27.32 -62.39
N SER A 62 -38.89 27.10 -63.31
CA SER A 62 -39.71 28.17 -63.89
C SER A 62 -41.07 28.26 -63.20
N LEU A 63 -41.14 29.01 -62.10
CA LEU A 63 -42.39 29.27 -61.37
C LEU A 63 -42.92 30.70 -61.67
N PRO A 64 -44.23 30.95 -61.48
CA PRO A 64 -44.87 32.21 -61.85
C PRO A 64 -44.50 33.40 -60.96
N ASP A 65 -44.06 33.15 -59.73
CA ASP A 65 -43.87 34.17 -58.69
C ASP A 65 -42.39 34.38 -58.28
N LEU A 66 -41.61 33.30 -58.17
CA LEU A 66 -40.21 33.33 -57.76
C LEU A 66 -39.38 32.38 -58.64
N ASP A 67 -38.11 32.71 -58.90
CA ASP A 67 -37.22 31.75 -59.57
C ASP A 67 -36.96 30.53 -58.65
N GLY A 68 -37.03 29.32 -59.20
CA GLY A 68 -36.87 28.08 -58.42
C GLY A 68 -35.50 27.98 -57.73
N PHE A 69 -34.44 28.55 -58.32
CA PHE A 69 -33.14 28.62 -57.66
C PHE A 69 -33.18 29.54 -56.43
N GLU A 70 -33.90 30.66 -56.52
CA GLU A 70 -34.10 31.57 -55.39
C GLU A 70 -34.90 30.89 -54.26
N VAL A 71 -35.95 30.14 -54.61
CA VAL A 71 -36.72 29.34 -53.65
C VAL A 71 -35.81 28.35 -52.92
N CYS A 72 -34.93 27.64 -53.66
CA CYS A 72 -33.97 26.72 -53.05
C CYS A 72 -33.02 27.43 -52.07
N GLN A 73 -32.45 28.58 -52.45
CA GLN A 73 -31.57 29.35 -51.56
C GLN A 73 -32.29 29.77 -50.27
N ARG A 74 -33.57 30.16 -50.37
CA ARG A 74 -34.38 30.50 -49.20
C ARG A 74 -34.61 29.27 -48.31
N ILE A 75 -34.93 28.11 -48.89
CA ILE A 75 -35.06 26.83 -48.16
C ILE A 75 -33.75 26.49 -47.42
N LYS A 76 -32.60 26.64 -48.07
CA LYS A 76 -31.29 26.33 -47.48
C LYS A 76 -30.87 27.25 -46.34
N LYS A 77 -31.49 28.43 -46.22
CA LYS A 77 -31.27 29.36 -45.10
C LYS A 77 -32.18 29.08 -43.89
N LEU A 78 -33.22 28.25 -44.05
CA LEU A 78 -34.15 27.93 -42.96
C LEU A 78 -33.60 26.78 -42.09
N PRO A 79 -33.37 26.97 -40.77
CA PRO A 79 -32.68 26.00 -39.91
C PRO A 79 -33.33 24.60 -39.84
N ASN A 80 -34.66 24.54 -39.98
CA ASN A 80 -35.42 23.30 -39.77
C ASN A 80 -35.57 22.44 -41.05
N VAL A 81 -35.24 23.01 -42.22
CA VAL A 81 -35.48 22.38 -43.53
C VAL A 81 -34.28 22.46 -44.48
N SER A 82 -33.17 23.10 -44.07
CA SER A 82 -31.97 23.27 -44.90
C SER A 82 -31.32 21.95 -45.33
N ASP A 83 -31.51 20.88 -44.56
CA ASP A 83 -30.98 19.54 -44.82
C ASP A 83 -31.83 18.72 -45.82
N ILE A 84 -33.02 19.20 -46.22
CA ILE A 84 -33.90 18.47 -47.14
C ILE A 84 -33.30 18.52 -48.56
N PRO A 85 -33.16 17.37 -49.25
CA PRO A 85 -32.70 17.35 -50.64
C PRO A 85 -33.73 18.01 -51.57
N VAL A 86 -33.25 18.94 -52.42
CA VAL A 86 -34.05 19.63 -53.44
C VAL A 86 -33.59 19.14 -54.81
N LEU A 87 -34.51 18.55 -55.57
CA LEU A 87 -34.29 18.10 -56.94
C LEU A 87 -34.98 19.08 -57.87
N PHE A 88 -34.21 19.74 -58.72
CA PHE A 88 -34.78 20.67 -59.70
C PHE A 88 -35.44 19.93 -60.84
N ILE A 89 -36.57 20.43 -61.32
CA ILE A 89 -37.14 20.04 -62.61
C ILE A 89 -36.97 21.25 -63.52
N THR A 90 -36.36 21.07 -64.70
CA THR A 90 -36.04 22.20 -65.58
C THR A 90 -36.18 21.84 -67.05
N ALA A 91 -36.67 22.76 -67.87
CA ALA A 91 -36.68 22.61 -69.33
C ALA A 91 -35.31 22.90 -69.98
N SER A 92 -34.38 23.51 -69.23
CA SER A 92 -33.05 23.83 -69.76
C SER A 92 -32.12 22.63 -69.77
N ILE A 93 -31.50 22.39 -70.92
CA ILE A 93 -30.46 21.37 -71.11
C ILE A 93 -29.06 21.98 -70.93
N GLN A 94 -28.97 23.32 -70.76
CA GLN A 94 -27.69 24.02 -70.69
C GLN A 94 -26.92 23.69 -69.40
N LEU A 95 -25.61 23.48 -69.54
CA LEU A 95 -24.73 23.14 -68.41
C LEU A 95 -24.66 24.26 -67.36
N LEU A 96 -24.78 25.52 -67.79
CA LEU A 96 -24.69 26.70 -66.92
C LEU A 96 -25.81 26.71 -65.87
N ASP A 97 -27.06 26.49 -66.28
CA ASP A 97 -28.22 26.47 -65.39
C ASP A 97 -28.17 25.27 -64.42
N LYS A 98 -27.59 24.14 -64.86
CA LYS A 98 -27.36 22.96 -64.00
C LYS A 98 -26.31 23.24 -62.92
N LEU A 99 -25.26 24.00 -63.24
CA LEU A 99 -24.25 24.44 -62.28
C LEU A 99 -24.81 25.47 -61.28
N GLU A 100 -25.70 26.35 -61.74
CA GLU A 100 -26.39 27.32 -60.89
C GLU A 100 -27.31 26.63 -59.87
N GLY A 101 -28.04 25.60 -60.29
CA GLY A 101 -28.83 24.75 -59.38
C GLY A 101 -27.99 24.12 -58.26
N LEU A 102 -26.83 23.55 -58.58
CA LEU A 102 -25.94 22.98 -57.54
C LEU A 102 -25.37 24.07 -56.62
N ARG A 103 -25.02 25.25 -57.16
CA ARG A 103 -24.54 26.40 -56.35
C ARG A 103 -25.62 26.95 -55.41
N SER A 104 -26.88 26.87 -55.81
CA SER A 104 -28.03 27.27 -54.97
C SER A 104 -28.33 26.29 -53.82
N GLY A 105 -27.68 25.12 -53.80
CA GLY A 105 -27.85 24.09 -52.79
C GLY A 105 -28.74 22.92 -53.22
N GLY A 106 -29.06 22.80 -54.51
CA GLY A 106 -29.75 21.63 -55.07
C GLY A 106 -28.96 20.33 -54.91
N ALA A 107 -29.67 19.23 -54.70
CA ALA A 107 -29.10 17.90 -54.61
C ALA A 107 -29.04 17.19 -55.96
N ASP A 108 -29.93 17.52 -56.90
CA ASP A 108 -30.00 16.92 -58.23
C ASP A 108 -30.84 17.78 -59.19
N TYR A 109 -30.91 17.36 -60.46
CA TYR A 109 -31.83 17.93 -61.44
C TYR A 109 -32.43 16.85 -62.34
N ILE A 110 -33.61 17.15 -62.89
CA ILE A 110 -34.37 16.34 -63.84
C ILE A 110 -34.74 17.25 -65.01
N THR A 111 -34.41 16.83 -66.23
CA THR A 111 -34.61 17.66 -67.43
C THR A 111 -35.96 17.35 -68.09
N LYS A 112 -36.78 18.36 -68.41
CA LYS A 112 -38.04 18.23 -69.15
C LYS A 112 -37.73 18.10 -70.67
N PRO A 113 -38.45 17.25 -71.43
CA PRO A 113 -39.46 16.28 -70.97
C PRO A 113 -38.82 15.08 -70.26
N PHE A 114 -39.40 14.63 -69.14
CA PHE A 114 -38.89 13.52 -68.33
C PHE A 114 -39.82 12.31 -68.38
N GLN A 115 -39.28 11.13 -68.07
CA GLN A 115 -40.07 9.93 -67.80
C GLN A 115 -40.44 9.86 -66.32
N LEU A 116 -41.67 9.47 -65.99
CA LEU A 116 -42.13 9.41 -64.59
C LEU A 116 -41.32 8.42 -63.76
N GLU A 117 -40.87 7.32 -64.38
CA GLU A 117 -39.98 6.33 -63.78
C GLU A 117 -38.62 6.95 -63.39
N GLU A 118 -38.09 7.89 -64.18
CA GLU A 118 -36.86 8.61 -63.86
C GLU A 118 -37.03 9.44 -62.60
N VAL A 119 -38.13 10.21 -62.50
CA VAL A 119 -38.44 11.02 -61.31
C VAL A 119 -38.55 10.15 -60.07
N VAL A 120 -39.33 9.07 -60.15
CA VAL A 120 -39.48 8.10 -59.04
C VAL A 120 -38.12 7.52 -58.64
N ALA A 121 -37.27 7.16 -59.60
CA ALA A 121 -35.94 6.60 -59.33
C ALA A 121 -35.04 7.62 -58.61
N ARG A 122 -35.00 8.88 -59.08
CA ARG A 122 -34.21 9.95 -58.46
C ARG A 122 -34.69 10.26 -57.04
N VAL A 123 -35.99 10.37 -56.85
CA VAL A 123 -36.62 10.54 -55.52
C VAL A 123 -36.20 9.42 -54.58
N LYS A 124 -36.32 8.15 -55.00
CA LYS A 124 -35.91 6.99 -54.17
C LYS A 124 -34.43 7.03 -53.81
N THR A 125 -33.56 7.39 -54.75
CA THR A 125 -32.11 7.51 -54.51
C THR A 125 -31.82 8.52 -53.41
N HIS A 126 -32.35 9.73 -53.50
CA HIS A 126 -32.10 10.78 -52.50
C HIS A 126 -32.74 10.49 -51.14
N LEU A 127 -33.91 9.86 -51.11
CA LEU A 127 -34.50 9.36 -49.85
C LEU A 127 -33.61 8.29 -49.19
N THR A 128 -33.06 7.37 -49.98
CA THR A 128 -32.16 6.32 -49.48
C THR A 128 -30.85 6.92 -48.96
N LEU A 129 -30.25 7.85 -49.68
CA LEU A 129 -29.03 8.54 -49.25
C LEU A 129 -29.25 9.27 -47.93
N ARG A 130 -30.35 10.03 -47.81
CA ARG A 130 -30.69 10.73 -46.58
C ARG A 130 -30.89 9.77 -45.41
N ARG A 131 -31.60 8.66 -45.64
CA ARG A 131 -31.82 7.63 -44.63
C ARG A 131 -30.49 7.04 -44.13
N LEU A 132 -29.60 6.65 -45.04
CA LEU A 132 -28.29 6.10 -44.69
C LEU A 132 -27.43 7.11 -43.92
N GLN A 133 -27.48 8.40 -44.29
CA GLN A 133 -26.77 9.46 -43.56
C GLN A 133 -27.30 9.62 -42.13
N LEU A 134 -28.63 9.59 -41.94
CA LEU A 134 -29.24 9.66 -40.62
C LEU A 134 -28.91 8.42 -39.78
N GLU A 135 -29.02 7.21 -40.33
CA GLU A 135 -28.67 5.96 -39.65
C GLU A 135 -27.19 5.95 -39.22
N LEU A 136 -26.28 6.38 -40.11
CA LEU A 136 -24.85 6.50 -39.79
C LEU A 136 -24.58 7.52 -38.68
N GLN A 137 -25.30 8.65 -38.69
CA GLN A 137 -25.14 9.67 -37.66
C GLN A 137 -25.66 9.19 -36.31
N GLU A 138 -26.81 8.52 -36.27
CA GLU A 138 -27.35 7.90 -35.06
C GLU A 138 -26.42 6.82 -34.51
N GLU A 139 -25.86 5.97 -35.37
CA GLU A 139 -24.92 4.94 -34.97
C GLU A 139 -23.64 5.55 -34.38
N LYS A 140 -23.11 6.61 -35.01
CA LYS A 140 -21.95 7.37 -34.48
C LYS A 140 -22.23 7.98 -33.11
N GLU A 141 -23.39 8.61 -32.92
CA GLU A 141 -23.76 9.20 -31.64
C GLU A 141 -23.99 8.12 -30.57
N ARG A 142 -24.60 6.99 -30.93
CA ARG A 142 -24.76 5.84 -30.05
C ARG A 142 -23.41 5.27 -29.61
N PHE A 143 -22.46 5.10 -30.53
CA PHE A 143 -21.12 4.61 -30.22
C PHE A 143 -20.37 5.56 -29.27
N LYS A 144 -20.40 6.87 -29.54
CA LYS A 144 -19.82 7.88 -28.64
C LYS A 144 -20.43 7.83 -27.25
N ALA A 145 -21.76 7.72 -27.17
CA ALA A 145 -22.47 7.63 -25.90
C ALA A 145 -22.06 6.39 -25.11
N LEU A 146 -21.94 5.22 -25.76
CA LEU A 146 -21.46 3.99 -25.13
C LEU A 146 -20.01 4.10 -24.66
N ALA A 147 -19.11 4.65 -25.49
CA ALA A 147 -17.70 4.83 -25.15
C ALA A 147 -17.50 5.82 -23.99
N ASN A 148 -18.35 6.84 -23.87
CA ASN A 148 -18.31 7.81 -22.77
C ASN A 148 -19.04 7.33 -21.50
N ALA A 149 -19.97 6.38 -21.62
CA ALA A 149 -20.61 5.74 -20.49
C ALA A 149 -19.69 4.72 -19.79
N ALA A 150 -18.66 4.22 -20.48
CA ALA A 150 -17.59 3.48 -19.84
C ALA A 150 -16.89 4.41 -18.83
N PHE A 151 -16.92 4.07 -17.53
CA PHE A 151 -16.24 4.83 -16.48
C PHE A 151 -14.71 4.82 -16.59
N GLU A 152 -14.18 4.27 -17.69
CA GLU A 152 -12.78 4.09 -17.99
C GLU A 152 -12.34 5.06 -19.09
N GLY A 153 -11.14 5.61 -18.97
CA GLY A 153 -10.48 6.34 -20.04
C GLY A 153 -10.02 5.37 -21.12
N ILE A 154 -10.56 5.48 -22.33
CA ILE A 154 -10.23 4.62 -23.47
C ILE A 154 -9.30 5.38 -24.40
N ILE A 155 -8.20 4.72 -24.80
CA ILE A 155 -7.27 5.16 -25.84
C ILE A 155 -7.26 4.13 -26.96
N LEU A 156 -7.37 4.61 -28.19
CA LEU A 156 -7.11 3.84 -29.40
C LEU A 156 -5.79 4.30 -30.00
N SER A 157 -4.90 3.36 -30.30
CA SER A 157 -3.60 3.66 -30.92
C SER A 157 -3.23 2.67 -32.02
N VAL A 158 -2.55 3.15 -33.06
CA VAL A 158 -1.97 2.36 -34.15
C VAL A 158 -0.49 2.72 -34.22
N ASP A 159 0.39 1.73 -34.27
CA ASP A 159 1.85 1.92 -34.29
C ASP A 159 2.33 2.95 -33.24
N GLU A 160 1.87 2.76 -31.99
CA GLU A 160 2.13 3.62 -30.83
C GLU A 160 1.54 5.04 -30.88
N THR A 161 0.94 5.44 -32.00
CA THR A 161 0.34 6.76 -32.22
C THR A 161 -1.13 6.75 -31.82
N ILE A 162 -1.55 7.71 -30.99
CA ILE A 162 -2.93 7.80 -30.53
C ILE A 162 -3.81 8.33 -31.66
N ILE A 163 -4.76 7.50 -32.07
CA ILE A 163 -5.74 7.80 -33.12
C ILE A 163 -7.06 8.30 -32.55
N ASP A 164 -7.43 7.88 -31.35
CA ASP A 164 -8.64 8.39 -30.69
C ASP A 164 -8.66 8.20 -29.17
N VAL A 165 -9.50 8.97 -28.49
CA VAL A 165 -9.73 8.91 -27.04
C VAL A 165 -11.18 9.24 -26.68
N ASN A 166 -11.67 8.70 -25.56
CA ASN A 166 -12.99 9.05 -25.02
C ASN A 166 -12.93 10.22 -24.01
N GLN A 167 -14.09 10.78 -23.68
CA GLN A 167 -14.20 11.93 -22.77
C GLN A 167 -13.75 11.62 -21.31
N PRO A 168 -14.06 10.44 -20.72
CA PRO A 168 -13.52 10.06 -19.41
C PRO A 168 -11.99 10.18 -19.30
N LEU A 169 -11.25 9.85 -20.37
CA LEU A 169 -9.79 10.01 -20.38
C LEU A 169 -9.37 11.48 -20.27
N GLU A 170 -10.02 12.38 -21.00
CA GLU A 170 -9.73 13.83 -20.96
C GLU A 170 -9.89 14.37 -19.53
N GLN A 171 -10.97 13.97 -18.85
CA GLN A 171 -11.23 14.35 -17.46
C GLN A 171 -10.21 13.74 -16.48
N MET A 172 -9.80 12.49 -16.73
CA MET A 172 -8.84 11.78 -15.89
C MET A 172 -7.44 12.40 -15.95
N LEU A 173 -6.94 12.70 -17.15
CA LEU A 173 -5.55 13.20 -17.30
C LEU A 173 -5.48 14.73 -17.37
N GLY A 174 -6.59 15.41 -17.65
CA GLY A 174 -6.66 16.87 -17.78
C GLY A 174 -6.15 17.40 -19.13
N TYR A 175 -5.99 16.53 -20.12
CA TYR A 175 -5.62 16.89 -21.49
C TYR A 175 -6.85 16.90 -22.39
N SER A 176 -6.89 17.82 -23.36
CA SER A 176 -7.94 17.78 -24.39
C SER A 176 -7.60 16.77 -25.48
N ARG A 177 -8.60 16.22 -26.16
CA ARG A 177 -8.46 15.28 -27.28
C ARG A 177 -7.50 15.83 -28.34
N LYS A 178 -7.62 17.11 -28.71
CA LYS A 178 -6.70 17.74 -29.69
C LYS A 178 -5.24 17.75 -29.25
N GLU A 179 -4.96 17.81 -27.95
CA GLU A 179 -3.60 17.79 -27.40
C GLU A 179 -3.03 16.36 -27.30
N ILE A 180 -3.89 15.34 -27.27
CA ILE A 180 -3.52 13.93 -27.10
C ILE A 180 -3.34 13.23 -28.46
N LEU A 181 -4.18 13.59 -29.43
CA LEU A 181 -4.12 13.02 -30.78
C LEU A 181 -2.74 13.21 -31.41
N SER A 182 -2.30 12.20 -32.17
CA SER A 182 -1.02 12.18 -32.86
C SER A 182 0.22 12.20 -31.97
N LYS A 183 0.06 12.07 -30.65
CA LYS A 183 1.15 11.80 -29.72
C LYS A 183 1.30 10.31 -29.47
N THR A 184 2.46 9.94 -28.95
CA THR A 184 2.71 8.58 -28.44
C THR A 184 2.26 8.46 -26.98
N LEU A 185 1.88 7.26 -26.55
CA LEU A 185 1.62 6.96 -25.12
C LEU A 185 2.81 7.38 -24.23
N SER A 186 4.02 7.20 -24.76
CA SER A 186 5.30 7.56 -24.13
C SER A 186 5.47 9.05 -23.81
N GLU A 187 4.80 9.93 -24.55
CA GLU A 187 4.86 11.39 -24.32
C GLU A 187 3.88 11.87 -23.26
N ILE A 188 2.79 11.12 -23.06
CA ILE A 188 1.73 11.47 -22.11
C ILE A 188 2.08 10.95 -20.72
N PHE A 189 2.75 9.80 -20.63
CA PHE A 189 3.18 9.19 -19.38
C PHE A 189 4.65 9.51 -19.07
N GLN A 190 4.99 9.64 -17.79
CA GLN A 190 6.36 9.99 -17.37
C GLN A 190 7.41 8.95 -17.82
N LYS A 191 8.64 9.42 -18.12
CA LYS A 191 9.77 8.58 -18.58
C LYS A 191 10.03 7.33 -17.73
N LYS A 192 9.78 7.38 -16.42
CA LYS A 192 9.98 6.23 -15.50
C LYS A 192 9.05 5.04 -15.79
N TYR A 193 7.97 5.25 -16.55
CA TYR A 193 7.03 4.20 -16.93
C TYR A 193 7.23 3.68 -18.35
N LEU A 194 8.21 4.19 -19.11
CA LEU A 194 8.47 3.76 -20.50
C LEU A 194 8.78 2.27 -20.63
N LYS A 195 9.45 1.67 -19.65
CA LYS A 195 9.72 0.22 -19.65
C LYS A 195 8.43 -0.58 -19.50
N LEU A 196 7.53 -0.12 -18.63
CA LEU A 196 6.23 -0.73 -18.35
C LEU A 196 5.26 -0.56 -19.53
N ILE A 197 5.32 0.59 -20.21
CA ILE A 197 4.59 0.86 -21.47
C ILE A 197 5.12 -0.03 -22.60
N LYS A 198 6.43 -0.20 -22.73
CA LYS A 198 7.03 -1.12 -23.72
C LYS A 198 6.69 -2.58 -23.47
N ASP A 199 6.69 -3.01 -22.21
CA ASP A 199 6.30 -4.36 -21.82
C ASP A 199 4.81 -4.60 -22.09
N LEU A 200 3.95 -3.60 -21.81
CA LEU A 200 2.55 -3.61 -22.21
C LEU A 200 2.44 -3.73 -23.73
N ILE A 201 3.16 -2.88 -24.50
CA ILE A 201 3.13 -2.86 -25.98
C ILE A 201 3.49 -4.22 -26.59
N ASN A 202 4.48 -4.91 -26.04
CA ASN A 202 4.98 -6.15 -26.62
C ASN A 202 4.20 -7.41 -26.19
N SER A 203 3.25 -7.30 -25.26
CA SER A 203 2.54 -8.47 -24.77
C SER A 203 1.19 -8.71 -25.45
N GLU A 204 0.92 -9.94 -25.86
CA GLU A 204 -0.36 -10.39 -26.46
C GLU A 204 -1.44 -10.72 -25.41
N THR A 205 -1.11 -10.74 -24.12
CA THR A 205 -2.00 -11.14 -23.03
C THR A 205 -2.65 -9.92 -22.32
N GLU A 206 -3.90 -10.08 -21.88
CA GLU A 206 -4.59 -9.11 -21.01
C GLU A 206 -3.82 -8.97 -19.69
N TYR A 207 -3.14 -7.84 -19.50
CA TYR A 207 -2.51 -7.51 -18.23
C TYR A 207 -3.28 -6.40 -17.52
N ILE A 208 -3.59 -6.63 -16.24
CA ILE A 208 -4.04 -5.62 -15.30
C ILE A 208 -2.82 -5.18 -14.51
N LYS A 209 -2.44 -3.91 -14.58
CA LYS A 209 -1.31 -3.38 -13.79
C LYS A 209 -1.64 -2.00 -13.21
N GLU A 210 -1.34 -1.84 -11.92
CA GLU A 210 -1.45 -0.56 -11.24
C GLU A 210 -0.22 0.30 -11.52
N VAL A 211 -0.45 1.56 -11.91
CA VAL A 211 0.57 2.54 -12.26
C VAL A 211 0.23 3.85 -11.57
N SER A 212 1.24 4.54 -11.02
CA SER A 212 1.05 5.93 -10.59
C SER A 212 1.33 6.86 -11.77
N ALA A 213 0.44 7.76 -12.11
CA ALA A 213 0.69 8.81 -13.09
C ALA A 213 0.56 10.18 -12.43
N VAL A 214 0.82 11.23 -13.20
CA VAL A 214 0.65 12.61 -12.76
C VAL A 214 -0.25 13.30 -13.78
N ARG A 215 -1.32 13.94 -13.30
CA ARG A 215 -2.24 14.73 -14.13
C ARG A 215 -1.51 15.94 -14.71
N LYS A 216 -2.07 16.58 -15.74
CA LYS A 216 -1.50 17.80 -16.36
C LYS A 216 -1.14 18.89 -15.34
N GLN A 217 -1.88 19.00 -14.23
CA GLN A 217 -1.68 20.00 -13.17
C GLN A 217 -0.65 19.60 -12.09
N GLY A 218 0.00 18.44 -12.20
CA GLY A 218 1.01 17.98 -11.24
C GLY A 218 0.49 17.07 -10.13
N GLU A 219 -0.81 16.80 -10.07
CA GLU A 219 -1.41 15.92 -9.05
C GLU A 219 -1.14 14.43 -9.32
N PRO A 220 -0.77 13.63 -8.31
CA PRO A 220 -0.60 12.19 -8.48
C PRO A 220 -1.95 11.49 -8.62
N VAL A 221 -2.04 10.55 -9.56
CA VAL A 221 -3.21 9.70 -9.81
C VAL A 221 -2.76 8.24 -9.85
N SER A 222 -3.52 7.34 -9.23
CA SER A 222 -3.30 5.90 -9.32
C SER A 222 -4.24 5.32 -10.38
N LEU A 223 -3.66 4.66 -11.38
CA LEU A 223 -4.36 4.14 -12.54
C LEU A 223 -4.22 2.62 -12.60
N GLU A 224 -5.30 1.94 -12.89
CA GLU A 224 -5.29 0.55 -13.34
C GLU A 224 -5.37 0.56 -14.87
N ILE A 225 -4.41 -0.12 -15.53
CA ILE A 225 -4.31 -0.16 -16.99
C ILE A 225 -4.66 -1.56 -17.48
N GLN A 226 -5.55 -1.62 -18.46
CA GLN A 226 -5.88 -2.82 -19.23
C GLN A 226 -5.65 -2.56 -20.71
N CYS A 227 -5.16 -3.56 -21.44
CA CYS A 227 -4.86 -3.40 -22.85
C CYS A 227 -5.18 -4.66 -23.64
N ARG A 228 -5.73 -4.46 -24.84
CA ARG A 228 -5.93 -5.52 -25.83
C ARG A 228 -5.67 -5.01 -27.25
N THR A 229 -5.26 -5.89 -28.15
CA THR A 229 -5.12 -5.57 -29.57
C THR A 229 -6.29 -6.18 -30.34
N ILE A 230 -6.89 -5.40 -31.23
CA ILE A 230 -7.99 -5.82 -32.10
C ILE A 230 -7.58 -5.58 -33.56
N VAL A 231 -8.09 -6.40 -34.47
CA VAL A 231 -7.91 -6.17 -35.92
C VAL A 231 -9.09 -5.33 -36.41
N HIS A 232 -8.82 -4.16 -36.98
CA HIS A 232 -9.83 -3.30 -37.59
C HIS A 232 -9.36 -2.87 -38.97
N GLN A 233 -10.15 -3.16 -40.01
CA GLN A 233 -9.82 -2.87 -41.43
C GLN A 233 -8.44 -3.40 -41.88
N GLY A 234 -8.03 -4.57 -41.35
CA GLY A 234 -6.74 -5.19 -41.67
C GLY A 234 -5.53 -4.59 -40.95
N GLN A 235 -5.73 -3.60 -40.07
CA GLN A 235 -4.70 -3.01 -39.23
C GLN A 235 -4.88 -3.45 -37.76
N ASN A 236 -3.75 -3.60 -37.06
CA ASN A 236 -3.74 -3.88 -35.63
C ASN A 236 -3.98 -2.57 -34.87
N VAL A 237 -5.17 -2.43 -34.31
CA VAL A 237 -5.54 -1.31 -33.44
C VAL A 237 -5.44 -1.75 -32.00
N ARG A 238 -4.73 -0.98 -31.20
CA ARG A 238 -4.56 -1.23 -29.78
C ARG A 238 -5.57 -0.43 -28.98
N VAL A 239 -6.28 -1.10 -28.08
CA VAL A 239 -7.24 -0.50 -27.15
C VAL A 239 -6.67 -0.54 -25.75
N VAL A 240 -6.46 0.62 -25.15
CA VAL A 240 -6.01 0.76 -23.76
C VAL A 240 -7.15 1.35 -22.94
N ALA A 241 -7.57 0.65 -21.89
CA ALA A 241 -8.52 1.14 -20.90
C ALA A 241 -7.77 1.52 -19.61
N LEU A 242 -8.13 2.68 -19.06
CA LEU A 242 -7.51 3.29 -17.90
C LEU A 242 -8.59 3.55 -16.86
N ARG A 243 -8.41 3.05 -15.64
CA ARG A 243 -9.33 3.26 -14.54
C ARG A 243 -8.65 4.01 -13.40
N ASP A 244 -9.27 5.08 -12.92
CA ASP A 244 -8.78 5.82 -11.76
C ASP A 244 -9.14 5.09 -10.46
N ILE A 245 -8.12 4.56 -9.78
CA ILE A 245 -8.25 3.83 -8.50
C ILE A 245 -7.74 4.66 -7.31
N THR A 246 -7.53 5.96 -7.50
CA THR A 246 -6.95 6.85 -6.47
C THR A 246 -7.80 6.88 -5.21
N GLN A 247 -9.13 7.00 -5.34
CA GLN A 247 -10.04 6.98 -4.19
C GLN A 247 -10.05 5.62 -3.49
N GLN A 248 -10.07 4.54 -4.25
CA GLN A 248 -10.04 3.18 -3.70
C GLN A 248 -8.77 2.95 -2.87
N LYS A 249 -7.60 3.32 -3.40
CA LYS A 249 -6.33 3.22 -2.66
C LYS A 249 -6.32 4.07 -1.38
N LYS A 250 -6.88 5.28 -1.42
CA LYS A 250 -7.01 6.13 -0.23
C LYS A 250 -7.90 5.47 0.84
N LEU A 251 -9.03 4.91 0.43
CA LEU A 251 -9.96 4.22 1.33
C LEU A 251 -9.36 2.94 1.92
N GLU A 252 -8.69 2.12 1.11
CA GLU A 252 -7.98 0.92 1.60
C GLU A 252 -6.90 1.27 2.62
N ALA A 253 -6.12 2.34 2.38
CA ALA A 253 -5.12 2.81 3.33
C ALA A 253 -5.75 3.32 4.64
N GLN A 254 -6.86 4.04 4.55
CA GLN A 254 -7.62 4.48 5.73
C GLN A 254 -8.22 3.31 6.51
N ALA A 255 -8.80 2.32 5.82
CA ALA A 255 -9.36 1.13 6.44
C ALA A 255 -8.28 0.34 7.21
N ARG A 256 -7.10 0.11 6.59
CA ARG A 256 -5.96 -0.53 7.27
C ARG A 256 -5.50 0.26 8.50
N LYS A 257 -5.50 1.59 8.41
CA LYS A 257 -5.15 2.45 9.55
C LYS A 257 -6.18 2.31 10.67
N LEU A 258 -7.46 2.44 10.37
CA LEU A 258 -8.55 2.30 11.35
C LEU A 258 -8.57 0.91 11.98
N GLU A 259 -8.31 -0.14 11.21
CA GLU A 259 -8.21 -1.51 11.71
C GLU A 259 -7.04 -1.67 12.68
N SER A 260 -5.86 -1.11 12.34
CA SER A 260 -4.72 -1.07 13.24
C SER A 260 -5.01 -0.31 14.54
N GLU A 261 -5.69 0.84 14.45
CA GLU A 261 -6.13 1.62 15.61
C GLU A 261 -7.14 0.83 16.46
N ASN A 262 -8.06 0.10 15.83
CA ASN A 262 -9.06 -0.71 16.53
C ASN A 262 -8.41 -1.89 17.28
N ILE A 263 -7.41 -2.55 16.68
CA ILE A 263 -6.63 -3.61 17.33
C ILE A 263 -5.89 -3.06 18.56
N ILE A 264 -5.23 -1.90 18.41
CA ILE A 264 -4.52 -1.24 19.52
C ILE A 264 -5.50 -0.82 20.63
N LEU A 265 -6.62 -0.22 20.28
CA LEU A 265 -7.65 0.19 21.25
C LEU A 265 -8.28 -1.00 21.96
N LYS A 266 -8.58 -2.09 21.25
CA LYS A 266 -9.09 -3.34 21.86
C LYS A 266 -8.07 -3.97 22.80
N ALA A 267 -6.79 -3.99 22.43
CA ALA A 267 -5.72 -4.47 23.30
C ALA A 267 -5.57 -3.59 24.56
N SER A 268 -5.72 -2.27 24.43
CA SER A 268 -5.66 -1.35 25.58
C SER A 268 -6.86 -1.44 26.54
N ARG A 269 -7.97 -2.04 26.10
CA ARG A 269 -9.25 -2.03 26.81
C ARG A 269 -9.52 -3.31 27.61
N ASN A 270 -8.86 -4.43 27.28
CA ASN A 270 -9.16 -5.72 27.89
C ASN A 270 -8.26 -6.14 29.06
N ASP A 271 -7.01 -5.68 29.20
CA ASP A 271 -6.22 -5.86 30.44
C ASP A 271 -5.10 -4.82 30.53
N ARG A 272 -5.27 -3.79 31.36
CA ARG A 272 -4.20 -2.79 31.61
C ARG A 272 -3.03 -3.34 32.43
N GLU A 273 -3.17 -4.55 32.97
CA GLU A 273 -2.20 -5.15 33.88
C GLU A 273 -1.23 -6.12 33.18
N HIS A 274 -1.60 -6.68 32.02
CA HIS A 274 -0.73 -7.59 31.26
C HIS A 274 -0.97 -7.56 29.74
N LEU A 275 0.08 -7.82 28.98
CA LEU A 275 0.02 -8.10 27.54
C LEU A 275 0.71 -9.45 27.27
N GLY A 276 -0.08 -10.49 27.00
CA GLY A 276 0.44 -11.86 26.97
C GLY A 276 1.02 -12.24 28.35
N GLU A 277 2.28 -12.69 28.38
CA GLU A 277 3.00 -13.00 29.62
C GLU A 277 3.71 -11.79 30.25
N LEU A 278 3.76 -10.64 29.54
CA LEU A 278 4.37 -9.43 30.10
C LEU A 278 3.41 -8.76 31.08
N VAL A 279 3.92 -8.40 32.26
CA VAL A 279 3.14 -7.79 33.35
C VAL A 279 3.63 -6.37 33.64
N GLY A 280 2.71 -5.42 33.73
CA GLY A 280 3.03 -4.02 33.98
C GLY A 280 1.84 -3.10 33.67
N ARG A 281 1.55 -2.18 34.59
CA ARG A 281 0.49 -1.17 34.46
C ARG A 281 1.03 0.26 34.35
N GLY A 282 2.30 0.47 34.70
CA GLY A 282 2.96 1.76 34.66
C GLY A 282 3.05 2.34 33.24
N PRO A 283 3.06 3.68 33.07
CA PRO A 283 3.19 4.35 31.77
C PRO A 283 4.36 3.85 30.93
N VAL A 284 5.48 3.49 31.55
CA VAL A 284 6.66 2.97 30.83
C VAL A 284 6.34 1.65 30.12
N MET A 285 5.68 0.72 30.81
CA MET A 285 5.28 -0.57 30.23
C MET A 285 4.15 -0.43 29.21
N GLN A 286 3.24 0.52 29.38
CA GLN A 286 2.19 0.80 28.38
C GLN A 286 2.77 1.25 27.03
N ILE A 287 3.85 2.05 27.04
CA ILE A 287 4.58 2.43 25.82
C ILE A 287 5.22 1.20 25.15
N VAL A 288 5.77 0.28 25.95
CA VAL A 288 6.32 -0.99 25.44
C VAL A 288 5.21 -1.81 24.78
N TYR A 289 4.04 -1.95 25.42
CA TYR A 289 2.89 -2.66 24.87
C TYR A 289 2.41 -2.07 23.54
N GLU A 290 2.32 -0.75 23.43
CA GLU A 290 1.96 -0.09 22.17
C GLU A 290 2.97 -0.40 21.05
N ARG A 291 4.27 -0.40 21.37
CA ARG A 291 5.33 -0.76 20.40
C ARG A 291 5.26 -2.24 20.01
N ILE A 292 4.99 -3.15 20.95
CA ILE A 292 4.77 -4.58 20.68
C ILE A 292 3.60 -4.78 19.72
N LEU A 293 2.46 -4.12 19.97
CA LEU A 293 1.28 -4.22 19.12
C LEU A 293 1.57 -3.72 17.70
N LYS A 294 2.25 -2.57 17.56
CA LYS A 294 2.67 -2.06 16.25
C LYS A 294 3.65 -2.99 15.54
N ALA A 295 4.57 -3.60 16.28
CA ALA A 295 5.52 -4.57 15.73
C ALA A 295 4.80 -5.83 15.24
N ALA A 296 3.80 -6.34 15.97
CA ALA A 296 3.03 -7.53 15.59
C ALA A 296 2.25 -7.36 14.27
N LEU A 297 1.83 -6.14 13.93
CA LEU A 297 1.10 -5.85 12.68
C LEU A 297 1.98 -5.84 11.41
N SER A 298 3.29 -5.75 11.56
CA SER A 298 4.26 -5.74 10.45
C SER A 298 4.96 -7.10 10.34
N ASN A 299 5.38 -7.50 9.13
CA ASN A 299 6.22 -8.70 8.95
C ASN A 299 7.73 -8.37 9.00
N ALA A 300 8.09 -7.12 9.26
CA ALA A 300 9.49 -6.68 9.28
C ALA A 300 10.28 -7.29 10.46
N PRO A 301 11.61 -7.44 10.30
CA PRO A 301 12.50 -7.82 11.40
C PRO A 301 12.38 -6.86 12.58
N VAL A 302 12.40 -7.41 13.80
CA VAL A 302 12.31 -6.65 15.04
C VAL A 302 13.59 -6.82 15.83
N MET A 303 14.18 -5.71 16.27
CA MET A 303 15.33 -5.67 17.16
C MET A 303 14.89 -5.24 18.56
N ILE A 304 15.14 -6.08 19.56
CA ILE A 304 14.77 -5.85 20.96
C ILE A 304 16.04 -5.56 21.80
N TYR A 305 16.10 -4.38 22.36
CA TYR A 305 17.15 -3.95 23.28
C TYR A 305 16.70 -4.09 24.73
N GLY A 306 17.65 -4.30 25.64
CA GLY A 306 17.39 -4.20 27.07
C GLY A 306 18.38 -5.03 27.88
N GLU A 307 18.51 -4.68 29.15
CA GLU A 307 19.43 -5.37 30.06
C GLU A 307 19.11 -6.86 30.22
N THR A 308 20.08 -7.62 30.74
CA THR A 308 19.87 -9.03 31.05
C THR A 308 18.74 -9.16 32.08
N GLY A 309 17.78 -10.04 31.80
CA GLY A 309 16.63 -10.28 32.68
C GLY A 309 15.48 -9.26 32.60
N SER A 310 15.48 -8.35 31.62
CA SER A 310 14.39 -7.37 31.43
C SER A 310 13.14 -7.91 30.69
N GLY A 311 13.17 -9.17 30.22
CA GLY A 311 12.03 -9.80 29.52
C GLY A 311 12.05 -9.70 28.00
N LYS A 312 13.22 -9.56 27.35
CA LYS A 312 13.34 -9.51 25.88
C LYS A 312 12.71 -10.71 25.15
N GLU A 313 12.95 -11.92 25.63
CA GLU A 313 12.33 -13.14 25.07
C GLU A 313 10.81 -13.13 25.23
N LEU A 314 10.30 -12.69 26.39
CA LEU A 314 8.86 -12.56 26.61
C LEU A 314 8.24 -11.57 25.62
N ALA A 315 8.88 -10.43 25.37
CA ALA A 315 8.43 -9.48 24.35
C ALA A 315 8.42 -10.10 22.94
N ALA A 316 9.46 -10.87 22.57
CA ALA A 316 9.48 -11.58 21.30
C ALA A 316 8.33 -12.61 21.18
N ARG A 317 8.07 -13.37 22.25
CA ARG A 317 6.95 -14.32 22.32
C ARG A 317 5.61 -13.63 22.22
N THR A 318 5.43 -12.47 22.88
CA THR A 318 4.20 -11.69 22.81
C THR A 318 3.96 -11.15 21.40
N ILE A 319 5.01 -10.67 20.70
CA ILE A 319 4.91 -10.26 19.28
C ILE A 319 4.41 -11.44 18.44
N TRP A 320 5.02 -12.63 18.61
CA TRP A 320 4.63 -13.83 17.89
C TRP A 320 3.18 -14.26 18.19
N GLN A 321 2.76 -14.29 19.47
CA GLN A 321 1.40 -14.68 19.87
C GLN A 321 0.31 -13.75 19.31
N LEU A 322 0.62 -12.47 19.15
CA LEU A 322 -0.29 -11.46 18.60
C LEU A 322 -0.32 -11.46 17.06
N ASP A 323 0.67 -12.07 16.42
CA ASP A 323 0.79 -12.13 14.96
C ASP A 323 -0.14 -13.22 14.39
N GLN A 324 -1.30 -12.78 13.90
CA GLN A 324 -2.35 -13.68 13.36
C GLN A 324 -1.94 -14.41 12.06
N LYS A 325 -0.82 -14.03 11.42
CA LYS A 325 -0.39 -14.63 10.14
C LYS A 325 0.53 -15.84 10.32
N TYR A 326 1.25 -15.93 11.44
CA TYR A 326 2.33 -16.91 11.65
C TYR A 326 1.98 -17.90 12.78
N GLY A 327 1.08 -18.84 12.48
CA GLY A 327 0.62 -19.85 13.44
C GLY A 327 1.48 -21.12 13.56
N ALA A 328 2.64 -21.21 12.89
CA ALA A 328 3.33 -22.50 12.72
C ALA A 328 4.33 -22.87 13.83
N SER A 329 5.23 -21.96 14.23
CA SER A 329 6.28 -22.26 15.23
C SER A 329 7.01 -21.02 15.76
N PHE A 330 7.51 -21.08 17.00
CA PHE A 330 8.43 -20.10 17.60
C PHE A 330 9.71 -20.82 18.01
N ILE A 331 10.81 -20.54 17.32
CA ILE A 331 12.12 -21.14 17.59
C ILE A 331 13.02 -20.09 18.23
N ALA A 332 13.39 -20.31 19.50
CA ALA A 332 14.33 -19.45 20.21
C ALA A 332 15.74 -20.04 20.16
N VAL A 333 16.69 -19.23 19.74
CA VAL A 333 18.11 -19.58 19.66
C VAL A 333 18.89 -18.59 20.49
N ASN A 334 19.61 -19.09 21.50
CA ASN A 334 20.58 -18.28 22.23
C ASN A 334 21.91 -18.30 21.46
N CYS A 335 22.30 -17.15 20.91
CA CYS A 335 23.51 -17.06 20.09
C CYS A 335 24.80 -17.25 20.90
N ALA A 336 24.80 -16.93 22.19
CA ALA A 336 25.96 -17.11 23.07
C ALA A 336 26.30 -18.58 23.33
N ALA A 337 25.33 -19.49 23.19
CA ALA A 337 25.53 -20.92 23.39
C ALA A 337 26.01 -21.64 22.11
N LEU A 338 26.12 -20.94 20.97
CA LEU A 338 26.46 -21.54 19.69
C LEU A 338 27.97 -21.72 19.53
N GLN A 339 28.36 -22.89 19.03
CA GLN A 339 29.72 -23.15 18.59
C GLN A 339 29.86 -22.85 17.09
N GLU A 340 30.92 -22.16 16.68
CA GLU A 340 31.13 -21.78 15.27
C GLU A 340 31.16 -22.96 14.31
N THR A 341 31.75 -24.07 14.74
CA THR A 341 31.84 -25.31 13.97
C THR A 341 30.48 -25.97 13.71
N LEU A 342 29.49 -25.75 14.59
CA LEU A 342 28.16 -26.34 14.50
C LEU A 342 27.10 -25.38 13.95
N PHE A 343 27.44 -24.11 13.76
CA PHE A 343 26.50 -23.07 13.35
C PHE A 343 25.73 -23.44 12.08
N GLU A 344 26.43 -23.83 11.01
CA GLU A 344 25.78 -24.17 9.74
C GLU A 344 24.86 -25.38 9.86
N SER A 345 25.32 -26.41 10.58
CA SER A 345 24.53 -27.62 10.82
C SER A 345 23.27 -27.33 11.63
N GLN A 346 23.34 -26.47 12.64
CA GLN A 346 22.22 -26.12 13.49
C GLN A 346 21.24 -25.14 12.82
N PHE A 347 21.72 -24.14 12.07
CA PHE A 347 20.84 -23.16 11.40
C PHE A 347 20.23 -23.72 10.11
N PHE A 348 21.01 -24.44 9.32
CA PHE A 348 20.62 -24.87 7.97
C PHE A 348 20.28 -26.37 7.89
N GLY A 349 20.67 -27.16 8.89
CA GLY A 349 20.48 -28.61 8.86
C GLY A 349 21.55 -29.31 8.01
N HIS A 350 21.52 -30.64 8.06
CA HIS A 350 22.45 -31.47 7.29
C HIS A 350 21.82 -32.79 6.86
N ARG A 351 22.34 -33.35 5.77
CA ARG A 351 22.08 -34.72 5.32
C ARG A 351 23.03 -35.70 5.98
N LYS A 352 22.59 -36.95 6.12
CA LYS A 352 23.43 -38.08 6.53
C LYS A 352 24.68 -38.13 5.64
N GLY A 353 25.86 -38.19 6.27
CA GLY A 353 27.15 -38.23 5.58
C GLY A 353 27.72 -36.87 5.15
N ALA A 354 27.10 -35.75 5.51
CA ALA A 354 27.61 -34.41 5.16
C ALA A 354 28.97 -34.06 5.79
N PHE A 355 29.27 -34.61 6.98
CA PHE A 355 30.55 -34.48 7.68
C PHE A 355 30.81 -35.71 8.58
N THR A 356 32.04 -35.85 9.09
CA THR A 356 32.42 -36.91 10.05
C THR A 356 31.57 -36.80 11.33
N GLY A 357 30.61 -37.71 11.51
CA GLY A 357 29.64 -37.68 12.64
C GLY A 357 28.18 -37.42 12.25
N ALA A 358 27.88 -37.14 10.98
CA ALA A 358 26.52 -36.97 10.47
C ALA A 358 25.81 -38.34 10.27
N VAL A 359 25.36 -38.96 11.37
CA VAL A 359 24.76 -40.31 11.36
C VAL A 359 23.35 -40.32 10.76
N GLN A 360 22.62 -39.20 10.84
CA GLN A 360 21.24 -39.06 10.37
C GLN A 360 20.97 -37.64 9.83
N ASP A 361 19.89 -37.48 9.06
CA ASP A 361 19.41 -36.17 8.62
C ASP A 361 18.91 -35.35 9.82
N THR A 362 19.30 -34.08 9.90
CA THR A 362 18.87 -33.16 10.97
C THR A 362 18.33 -31.86 10.38
N LEU A 363 17.16 -31.44 10.84
CA LEU A 363 16.54 -30.18 10.42
C LEU A 363 17.16 -28.98 11.14
N GLY A 364 17.53 -27.95 10.38
CA GLY A 364 18.04 -26.69 10.93
C GLY A 364 16.94 -25.78 11.48
N PHE A 365 17.34 -24.76 12.25
CA PHE A 365 16.42 -23.79 12.86
C PHE A 365 15.56 -23.04 11.85
N PHE A 366 16.10 -22.69 10.67
CA PHE A 366 15.28 -22.05 9.61
C PHE A 366 14.18 -22.98 9.09
N SER A 367 14.46 -24.29 9.01
CA SER A 367 13.46 -25.27 8.61
C SER A 367 12.37 -25.44 9.67
N GLN A 368 12.78 -25.48 10.94
CA GLN A 368 11.85 -25.60 12.07
C GLN A 368 10.98 -24.34 12.26
N ALA A 369 11.53 -23.16 11.94
CA ALA A 369 10.86 -21.86 12.04
C ALA A 369 10.04 -21.47 10.79
N ARG A 370 9.89 -22.38 9.81
CA ARG A 370 9.20 -22.08 8.54
C ARG A 370 7.73 -21.72 8.78
N GLY A 371 7.27 -20.62 8.21
CA GLY A 371 5.93 -20.08 8.45
C GLY A 371 5.73 -19.58 9.89
N GLY A 372 6.82 -19.35 10.62
CA GLY A 372 6.85 -18.95 12.02
C GLY A 372 7.88 -17.85 12.31
N VAL A 373 8.35 -17.80 13.55
CA VAL A 373 9.33 -16.83 14.04
C VAL A 373 10.63 -17.52 14.46
N LEU A 374 11.77 -16.98 14.01
CA LEU A 374 13.10 -17.30 14.50
C LEU A 374 13.58 -16.17 15.41
N PHE A 375 13.66 -16.46 16.71
CA PHE A 375 14.15 -15.54 17.73
C PHE A 375 15.64 -15.76 17.99
N LEU A 376 16.45 -14.72 17.81
CA LEU A 376 17.90 -14.73 18.01
C LEU A 376 18.23 -13.91 19.26
N ASP A 377 18.42 -14.58 20.40
CA ASP A 377 18.85 -13.91 21.63
C ASP A 377 20.36 -13.69 21.62
N GLU A 378 20.80 -12.59 22.21
CA GLU A 378 22.20 -12.18 22.30
C GLU A 378 22.93 -12.19 20.93
N VAL A 379 22.31 -11.61 19.90
CA VAL A 379 22.82 -11.61 18.51
C VAL A 379 24.24 -11.01 18.36
N THR A 380 24.65 -10.20 19.34
CA THR A 380 25.99 -9.59 19.43
C THR A 380 27.11 -10.60 19.68
N GLU A 381 26.78 -11.78 20.21
CA GLU A 381 27.74 -12.87 20.48
C GLU A 381 28.10 -13.68 19.23
N LEU A 382 27.45 -13.42 18.08
CA LEU A 382 27.77 -14.08 16.82
C LEU A 382 29.15 -13.63 16.33
N THR A 383 30.00 -14.60 15.93
CA THR A 383 31.29 -14.29 15.31
C THR A 383 31.11 -13.67 13.92
N ALA A 384 32.12 -12.96 13.41
CA ALA A 384 32.06 -12.30 12.10
C ALA A 384 31.71 -13.28 10.94
N SER A 385 32.18 -14.53 11.05
CA SER A 385 31.88 -15.63 10.14
C SER A 385 30.40 -16.04 10.19
N MET A 386 29.85 -16.23 11.39
CA MET A 386 28.42 -16.51 11.58
C MET A 386 27.54 -15.37 11.07
N GLN A 387 27.91 -14.11 11.36
CA GLN A 387 27.19 -12.92 10.91
C GLN A 387 27.11 -12.86 9.38
N ALA A 388 28.20 -13.16 8.67
CA ALA A 388 28.22 -13.18 7.21
C ALA A 388 27.29 -14.27 6.63
N LYS A 389 27.25 -15.45 7.25
CA LYS A 389 26.37 -16.56 6.83
C LYS A 389 24.89 -16.24 7.09
N LEU A 390 24.57 -15.67 8.25
CA LEU A 390 23.21 -15.22 8.56
C LEU A 390 22.76 -14.14 7.57
N LEU A 391 23.58 -13.12 7.34
CA LEU A 391 23.28 -12.05 6.38
C LEU A 391 22.99 -12.59 4.98
N ARG A 392 23.77 -13.58 4.51
CA ARG A 392 23.55 -14.19 3.20
C ARG A 392 22.13 -14.73 3.07
N VAL A 393 21.67 -15.48 4.06
CA VAL A 393 20.31 -16.04 4.09
C VAL A 393 19.26 -14.96 4.19
N LEU A 394 19.48 -13.93 5.01
CA LEU A 394 18.55 -12.81 5.13
C LEU A 394 18.43 -12.00 3.83
N ASN A 395 19.46 -11.96 3.00
CA ASN A 395 19.46 -11.25 1.73
C ASN A 395 18.90 -12.09 0.57
N SER A 396 19.30 -13.36 0.46
CA SER A 396 18.81 -14.25 -0.60
C SER A 396 17.39 -14.77 -0.34
N GLY A 397 16.99 -14.88 0.93
CA GLY A 397 15.76 -15.58 1.32
C GLY A 397 15.87 -17.11 1.19
N GLU A 398 17.07 -17.63 0.92
CA GLU A 398 17.32 -19.04 0.64
C GLU A 398 18.60 -19.53 1.35
N TYR A 399 18.61 -20.79 1.77
CA TYR A 399 19.77 -21.48 2.32
C TYR A 399 19.86 -22.91 1.80
N THR A 400 21.05 -23.52 1.87
CA THR A 400 21.26 -24.91 1.45
C THR A 400 21.71 -25.75 2.66
N PRO A 401 21.03 -26.85 3.01
CA PRO A 401 21.50 -27.77 4.04
C PRO A 401 22.87 -28.35 3.70
N LEU A 402 23.68 -28.64 4.72
CA LEU A 402 24.99 -29.25 4.53
C LEU A 402 24.87 -30.63 3.87
N GLY A 403 25.63 -30.85 2.79
CA GLY A 403 25.59 -32.10 2.02
C GLY A 403 24.39 -32.23 1.09
N ASP A 404 23.59 -31.17 0.91
CA ASP A 404 22.52 -31.09 -0.09
C ASP A 404 22.89 -30.06 -1.18
N SER A 405 22.30 -30.19 -2.36
CA SER A 405 22.48 -29.25 -3.48
C SER A 405 21.22 -28.43 -3.78
N LYS A 406 20.09 -28.78 -3.16
CA LYS A 406 18.81 -28.09 -3.36
C LYS A 406 18.65 -26.92 -2.37
N PRO A 407 18.46 -25.68 -2.85
CA PRO A 407 18.16 -24.55 -1.97
C PRO A 407 16.77 -24.70 -1.35
N CYS A 408 16.65 -24.24 -0.11
CA CYS A 408 15.43 -24.19 0.69
C CYS A 408 15.09 -22.74 1.02
N MET A 409 13.79 -22.41 1.04
CA MET A 409 13.32 -21.07 1.40
C MET A 409 13.40 -20.80 2.90
N ALA A 410 13.99 -19.67 3.28
CA ALA A 410 14.05 -19.15 4.64
C ALA A 410 12.80 -18.31 4.95
N ASP A 411 11.63 -18.94 4.90
CA ASP A 411 10.33 -18.28 5.16
C ASP A 411 10.05 -18.21 6.66
N SER A 412 10.84 -17.41 7.39
CA SER A 412 10.65 -17.16 8.81
C SER A 412 10.84 -15.68 9.13
N ARG A 413 10.02 -15.18 10.06
CA ARG A 413 10.17 -13.82 10.57
C ARG A 413 11.28 -13.77 11.61
N ILE A 414 12.19 -12.81 11.49
CA ILE A 414 13.32 -12.67 12.41
C ILE A 414 12.98 -11.68 13.52
N ILE A 415 13.21 -12.10 14.76
CA ILE A 415 13.25 -11.20 15.93
C ILE A 415 14.61 -11.39 16.59
N ALA A 416 15.40 -10.34 16.71
CA ALA A 416 16.71 -10.38 17.34
C ALA A 416 16.71 -9.59 18.65
N ALA A 417 17.51 -10.02 19.62
CA ALA A 417 17.65 -9.36 20.91
C ALA A 417 19.11 -9.16 21.31
N THR A 418 19.37 -8.08 22.06
CA THR A 418 20.69 -7.81 22.65
C THR A 418 20.57 -6.96 23.92
N ASN A 419 21.57 -7.09 24.79
CA ASN A 419 21.80 -6.21 25.94
C ASN A 419 22.90 -5.18 25.70
N GLN A 420 23.56 -5.20 24.54
CA GLN A 420 24.65 -4.28 24.19
C GLN A 420 24.21 -3.25 23.15
N GLU A 421 24.92 -2.13 23.08
CA GLU A 421 24.67 -1.11 22.06
C GLU A 421 25.35 -1.48 20.73
N LEU A 422 24.55 -1.84 19.72
CA LEU A 422 25.06 -2.29 18.41
C LEU A 422 25.91 -1.24 17.69
N ARG A 423 25.60 0.06 17.81
CA ARG A 423 26.36 1.13 17.13
C ARG A 423 27.82 1.19 17.59
N SER A 424 28.05 0.98 18.87
CA SER A 424 29.39 0.94 19.46
C SER A 424 30.18 -0.27 18.94
N LEU A 425 29.54 -1.43 18.81
CA LEU A 425 30.15 -2.65 18.26
C LEU A 425 30.47 -2.57 16.76
N ILE A 426 29.64 -1.86 15.99
CA ILE A 426 29.93 -1.59 14.57
C ILE A 426 31.18 -0.72 14.44
N THR A 427 31.29 0.34 15.25
CA THR A 427 32.47 1.22 15.27
C THR A 427 33.75 0.46 15.63
N LEU A 428 33.65 -0.54 16.50
CA LEU A 428 34.75 -1.43 16.89
C LEU A 428 35.02 -2.58 15.90
N GLY A 429 34.25 -2.69 14.81
CA GLY A 429 34.38 -3.74 13.80
C GLY A 429 33.95 -5.14 14.27
N GLN A 430 33.27 -5.24 15.41
CA GLN A 430 32.82 -6.51 16.00
C GLN A 430 31.43 -6.94 15.48
N PHE A 431 30.64 -5.98 14.97
CA PHE A 431 29.35 -6.26 14.36
C PHE A 431 29.27 -5.64 12.96
N ARG A 432 28.76 -6.38 11.98
CA ARG A 432 28.68 -5.89 10.61
C ARG A 432 27.57 -4.86 10.43
N GLU A 433 27.89 -3.75 9.79
CA GLU A 433 26.95 -2.67 9.50
C GLU A 433 25.79 -3.10 8.58
N ASP A 434 26.08 -3.94 7.59
CA ASP A 434 25.08 -4.48 6.65
C ASP A 434 24.03 -5.37 7.35
N LEU A 435 24.46 -6.21 8.29
CA LEU A 435 23.58 -7.02 9.12
C LEU A 435 22.74 -6.17 10.07
N PHE A 436 23.32 -5.10 10.62
CA PHE A 436 22.60 -4.15 11.47
C PHE A 436 21.39 -3.55 10.75
N TYR A 437 21.57 -2.98 9.56
CA TYR A 437 20.45 -2.39 8.81
C TYR A 437 19.40 -3.42 8.38
N ARG A 438 19.79 -4.69 8.18
CA ARG A 438 18.85 -5.76 7.82
C ARG A 438 17.98 -6.20 9.00
N LEU A 439 18.53 -6.23 10.21
CA LEU A 439 17.81 -6.62 11.43
C LEU A 439 17.08 -5.45 12.10
N HIS A 440 17.62 -4.23 12.00
CA HIS A 440 17.15 -3.04 12.71
C HIS A 440 16.08 -2.26 11.93
N VAL A 441 14.99 -2.93 11.55
CA VAL A 441 13.86 -2.27 10.88
C VAL A 441 12.87 -1.70 11.89
N ILE A 442 12.45 -2.51 12.87
CA ILE A 442 11.63 -2.07 14.00
C ILE A 442 12.44 -2.24 15.27
N SER A 443 12.60 -1.16 16.05
CA SER A 443 13.35 -1.19 17.31
C SER A 443 12.41 -1.13 18.52
N LEU A 444 12.63 -2.03 19.48
CA LEU A 444 11.93 -2.07 20.76
C LEU A 444 12.95 -2.02 21.90
N GLU A 445 12.67 -1.26 22.96
CA GLU A 445 13.53 -1.16 24.13
C GLU A 445 12.75 -1.65 25.36
N MET A 446 13.28 -2.68 26.01
CA MET A 446 12.77 -3.19 27.28
C MET A 446 13.40 -2.40 28.42
N PRO A 447 12.60 -1.65 29.21
CA PRO A 447 13.11 -0.85 30.30
C PRO A 447 13.66 -1.74 31.42
N PRO A 448 14.75 -1.35 32.09
CA PRO A 448 15.19 -2.02 33.31
C PRO A 448 14.19 -1.80 34.46
N LEU A 449 14.12 -2.74 35.40
CA LEU A 449 13.16 -2.76 36.51
C LEU A 449 13.22 -1.50 37.37
N ARG A 450 14.40 -0.93 37.57
CA ARG A 450 14.58 0.35 38.27
C ARG A 450 13.87 1.54 37.64
N ARG A 451 13.54 1.51 36.34
CA ARG A 451 12.78 2.56 35.65
C ARG A 451 11.26 2.38 35.74
N HIS A 452 10.78 1.25 36.25
CA HIS A 452 9.36 0.94 36.38
C HIS A 452 9.07 0.22 37.70
N LYS A 453 9.64 0.71 38.81
CA LYS A 453 9.45 0.15 40.15
C LYS A 453 7.99 0.20 40.63
N GLU A 454 7.15 1.02 40.01
CA GLU A 454 5.70 1.08 40.26
C GLU A 454 4.96 -0.22 39.91
N ASP A 455 5.54 -1.03 39.02
CA ASP A 455 5.01 -2.33 38.61
C ASP A 455 5.45 -3.47 39.55
N LEU A 456 6.37 -3.23 40.49
CA LEU A 456 6.87 -4.24 41.43
C LEU A 456 5.74 -4.97 42.20
N PRO A 457 4.74 -4.28 42.79
CA PRO A 457 3.67 -4.98 43.50
C PRO A 457 2.90 -5.96 42.61
N LEU A 458 2.67 -5.58 41.34
CA LEU A 458 1.97 -6.39 40.37
C LEU A 458 2.82 -7.60 39.97
N LEU A 459 4.10 -7.39 39.65
CA LEU A 459 5.07 -8.46 39.34
C LEU A 459 5.20 -9.47 40.49
N VAL A 460 5.34 -8.99 41.73
CA VAL A 460 5.42 -9.85 42.92
C VAL A 460 4.15 -10.69 43.06
N SER A 461 2.98 -10.06 42.95
CA SER A 461 1.70 -10.78 43.05
C SER A 461 1.54 -11.83 41.94
N HIS A 462 2.00 -11.52 40.73
CA HIS A 462 1.97 -12.43 39.59
C HIS A 462 2.87 -13.64 39.82
N PHE A 463 4.14 -13.45 40.19
CA PHE A 463 5.08 -14.55 40.40
C PHE A 463 4.66 -15.46 41.56
N LEU A 464 4.13 -14.88 42.65
CA LEU A 464 3.61 -15.65 43.77
C LEU A 464 2.40 -16.50 43.33
N ARG A 465 1.44 -15.92 42.60
CA ARG A 465 0.27 -16.67 42.08
C ARG A 465 0.67 -17.78 41.11
N GLN A 466 1.63 -17.54 40.22
CA GLN A 466 2.08 -18.52 39.23
C GLN A 466 2.72 -19.76 39.88
N LYS A 467 3.37 -19.60 41.04
CA LYS A 467 4.08 -20.69 41.73
C LYS A 467 3.24 -21.39 42.80
N LEU A 468 2.19 -20.74 43.30
CA LEU A 468 1.23 -21.30 44.23
C LEU A 468 0.15 -22.06 43.45
N HIS A 469 0.47 -23.24 42.92
CA HIS A 469 -0.54 -24.18 42.40
C HIS A 469 -1.43 -24.71 43.55
N GLY A 470 -2.35 -23.88 44.05
CA GLY A 470 -3.42 -24.28 44.95
C GLY A 470 -3.11 -24.38 46.45
N ASN A 471 -1.88 -24.16 46.93
CA ASN A 471 -1.59 -24.16 48.37
C ASN A 471 -1.71 -22.75 48.98
N ALA A 472 -2.77 -22.56 49.77
CA ALA A 472 -3.27 -21.29 50.29
C ALA A 472 -2.58 -20.76 51.56
N ALA A 473 -1.28 -21.01 51.75
CA ALA A 473 -0.61 -20.69 53.02
C ALA A 473 0.71 -19.91 52.88
N PHE A 474 0.81 -19.00 51.92
CA PHE A 474 1.91 -18.02 51.89
C PHE A 474 1.38 -16.60 51.99
N SER A 475 1.88 -15.89 53.01
CA SER A 475 1.59 -14.47 53.23
C SER A 475 2.33 -13.64 52.18
N MET A 476 1.65 -12.63 51.64
CA MET A 476 2.31 -11.59 50.85
C MET A 476 3.51 -11.03 51.62
N PRO A 477 4.59 -10.62 50.93
CA PRO A 477 5.70 -9.90 51.56
C PRO A 477 5.15 -8.77 52.43
N SER A 478 5.70 -8.63 53.64
CA SER A 478 5.34 -7.52 54.53
C SER A 478 5.61 -6.18 53.86
N GLU A 479 4.92 -5.12 54.28
CA GLU A 479 5.15 -3.78 53.70
C GLU A 479 6.60 -3.31 53.90
N SER A 480 7.25 -3.74 54.99
CA SER A 480 8.68 -3.50 55.23
C SER A 480 9.58 -4.18 54.18
N LEU A 481 9.24 -5.39 53.74
CA LEU A 481 9.98 -6.10 52.70
C LEU A 481 9.68 -5.51 51.32
N MET A 482 8.43 -5.12 51.05
CA MET A 482 8.05 -4.40 49.84
C MET A 482 8.76 -3.05 49.72
N ALA A 483 8.96 -2.32 50.82
CA ALA A 483 9.75 -1.09 50.83
C ALA A 483 11.21 -1.36 50.40
N ARG A 484 11.84 -2.40 50.95
CA ARG A 484 13.19 -2.83 50.55
C ARG A 484 13.26 -3.21 49.06
N PHE A 485 12.24 -3.88 48.51
CA PHE A 485 12.16 -4.18 47.08
C PHE A 485 12.05 -2.92 46.21
N ARG A 486 11.39 -1.86 46.68
CA ARG A 486 11.32 -0.57 45.95
C ARG A 486 12.63 0.21 46.02
N GLU A 487 13.39 0.10 47.11
CA GLU A 487 14.68 0.77 47.25
C GLU A 487 15.77 0.10 46.42
N TYR A 488 15.78 -1.24 46.35
CA TYR A 488 16.76 -1.99 45.58
C TYR A 488 16.65 -1.75 44.06
N ASP A 489 17.78 -1.70 43.35
CA ASP A 489 17.85 -1.33 41.94
C ASP A 489 17.71 -2.49 40.96
N TRP A 490 17.72 -3.73 41.46
CA TRP A 490 17.52 -4.94 40.66
C TRP A 490 18.45 -4.99 39.43
N PRO A 491 19.78 -5.08 39.61
CA PRO A 491 20.73 -5.17 38.50
C PRO A 491 20.48 -6.36 37.56
N GLY A 492 19.91 -7.47 38.05
CA GLY A 492 19.45 -8.60 37.25
C GLY A 492 17.97 -8.53 36.85
N ASN A 493 17.33 -7.37 37.02
CA ASN A 493 15.99 -7.02 36.60
C ASN A 493 14.92 -8.04 37.08
N VAL A 494 13.94 -8.34 36.23
CA VAL A 494 12.82 -9.24 36.55
C VAL A 494 13.29 -10.67 36.81
N ARG A 495 14.41 -11.10 36.20
CA ARG A 495 15.01 -12.41 36.45
C ARG A 495 15.55 -12.55 37.87
N GLU A 496 16.23 -11.52 38.38
CA GLU A 496 16.68 -11.46 39.78
C GLU A 496 15.50 -11.43 40.74
N LEU A 497 14.50 -10.59 40.48
CA LEU A 497 13.26 -10.54 41.27
C LEU A 497 12.57 -11.91 41.35
N SER A 498 12.43 -12.60 40.22
CA SER A 498 11.82 -13.93 40.16
C SER A 498 12.61 -14.97 40.97
N ASN A 499 13.95 -14.91 40.92
CA ASN A 499 14.82 -15.80 41.69
C ASN A 499 14.76 -15.51 43.19
N GLU A 500 14.74 -14.24 43.60
CA GLU A 500 14.61 -13.85 45.02
C GLU A 500 13.23 -14.21 45.57
N LEU A 501 12.15 -14.00 44.81
CA LEU A 501 10.82 -14.44 45.22
C LEU A 501 10.72 -15.96 45.31
N ARG A 502 11.39 -16.70 44.43
CA ARG A 502 11.47 -18.16 44.52
C ARG A 502 12.17 -18.60 45.80
N ARG A 503 13.29 -17.94 46.15
CA ARG A 503 14.02 -18.19 47.40
C ARG A 503 13.16 -17.86 48.62
N TYR A 504 12.47 -16.73 48.60
CA TYR A 504 11.52 -16.34 49.64
C TYR A 504 10.43 -17.39 49.87
N VAL A 505 9.83 -17.92 48.80
CA VAL A 505 8.81 -18.98 48.91
C VAL A 505 9.41 -20.29 49.44
N SER A 506 10.68 -20.60 49.15
CA SER A 506 11.31 -21.86 49.60
C SER A 506 11.89 -21.80 51.01
N MET A 507 12.47 -20.67 51.42
CA MET A 507 13.27 -20.53 52.65
C MET A 507 12.71 -19.49 53.63
N ASN A 508 11.68 -18.73 53.24
CA ASN A 508 11.15 -17.58 53.98
C ASN A 508 12.21 -16.49 54.30
N GLU A 509 13.29 -16.48 53.53
CA GLU A 509 14.42 -15.56 53.65
C GLU A 509 14.62 -14.81 52.34
N VAL A 510 15.06 -13.56 52.43
CA VAL A 510 15.41 -12.71 51.28
C VAL A 510 16.83 -12.23 51.44
N GLU A 511 17.68 -12.55 50.47
CA GLU A 511 19.05 -12.06 50.38
C GLU A 511 19.15 -11.05 49.26
N LEU A 512 18.69 -9.82 49.52
CA LEU A 512 19.09 -8.70 48.67
C LEU A 512 20.57 -8.45 48.95
N GLY A 513 21.39 -8.52 47.89
CA GLY A 513 22.84 -8.37 47.98
C GLY A 513 23.20 -7.22 48.91
N VAL A 514 24.18 -7.45 49.78
CA VAL A 514 24.66 -6.51 50.79
C VAL A 514 25.14 -5.24 50.11
N ALA A 515 24.24 -4.29 49.88
CA ALA A 515 24.58 -2.89 50.03
C ALA A 515 24.93 -2.76 51.50
N VAL A 516 26.21 -2.82 51.83
CA VAL A 516 26.70 -2.36 53.14
C VAL A 516 26.06 -0.99 53.30
N PRO A 517 25.13 -0.78 54.25
CA PRO A 517 24.76 0.56 54.58
C PRO A 517 25.97 1.09 55.32
N ILE A 518 26.92 1.70 54.60
CA ILE A 518 27.62 2.80 55.21
C ILE A 518 26.52 3.83 55.39
N GLN A 519 25.82 3.77 56.52
CA GLN A 519 25.20 4.93 57.10
C GLN A 519 26.34 5.90 57.39
N VAL A 520 26.77 6.62 56.34
CA VAL A 520 27.36 7.93 56.54
C VAL A 520 26.20 8.75 57.06
N THR A 521 26.01 8.69 58.37
CA THR A 521 25.34 9.77 59.08
C THR A 521 26.13 11.01 58.67
N LYS A 522 25.50 11.86 57.86
CA LYS A 522 25.97 13.22 57.61
C LYS A 522 25.95 13.94 58.95
N LYS A 523 26.98 13.71 59.77
CA LYS A 523 27.41 14.66 60.76
C LYS A 523 28.24 15.68 59.99
N GLU A 524 27.78 16.92 60.01
CA GLU A 524 28.50 18.07 59.49
C GLU A 524 29.95 18.04 60.02
N ILE A 525 30.92 17.98 59.12
CA ILE A 525 32.33 18.13 59.48
C ILE A 525 32.88 19.31 58.67
N SER A 526 33.38 20.27 59.44
CA SER A 526 33.89 21.57 59.05
C SER A 526 34.97 21.53 57.97
N SER A 527 34.99 22.59 57.15
CA SER A 527 35.71 22.72 55.89
C SER A 527 37.20 23.11 56.01
N SER A 528 37.89 22.83 57.11
CA SER A 528 39.27 23.31 57.33
C SER A 528 40.35 22.25 57.57
N ALA A 529 40.06 20.95 57.48
CA ALA A 529 41.08 19.90 57.64
C ALA A 529 41.73 19.49 56.31
N SER A 530 43.07 19.36 56.29
CA SER A 530 43.85 18.90 55.15
C SER A 530 43.50 17.46 54.77
N LEU A 531 43.75 17.05 53.52
CA LEU A 531 43.47 15.67 53.05
C LEU A 531 44.14 14.62 53.94
N SER A 532 45.35 14.92 54.45
CA SER A 532 46.12 14.03 55.32
C SER A 532 45.39 13.77 56.64
N ASP A 533 44.83 14.81 57.26
CA ASP A 533 44.11 14.70 58.53
C ASP A 533 42.79 13.93 58.37
N ARG A 534 42.10 14.10 57.24
CA ARG A 534 40.88 13.37 56.91
C ARG A 534 41.14 11.89 56.68
N MET A 535 42.22 11.55 55.97
CA MET A 535 42.63 10.16 55.78
C MET A 535 43.03 9.50 57.09
N ALA A 536 43.73 10.23 57.98
CA ALA A 536 44.09 9.71 59.31
C ALA A 536 42.86 9.46 60.20
N ALA A 537 41.87 10.36 60.18
CA ALA A 537 40.63 10.21 60.93
C ALA A 537 39.79 9.02 60.42
N PHE A 538 39.68 8.88 59.09
CA PHE A 538 38.99 7.75 58.47
C PHE A 538 39.68 6.42 58.75
N GLU A 539 41.02 6.35 58.61
CA GLU A 539 41.79 5.16 58.96
C GLU A 539 41.60 4.76 60.43
N ARG A 540 41.62 5.74 61.35
CA ARG A 540 41.41 5.49 62.79
C ARG A 540 40.04 4.89 63.04
N GLN A 541 39.00 5.42 62.41
CA GLN A 541 37.63 4.93 62.56
C GLN A 541 37.48 3.49 62.06
N VAL A 542 37.96 3.21 60.84
CA VAL A 542 37.85 1.87 60.22
C VAL A 542 38.61 0.81 61.03
N ILE A 543 39.77 1.17 61.60
CA ILE A 543 40.54 0.26 62.46
C ILE A 543 39.81 0.01 63.79
N SER A 544 39.24 1.04 64.41
CA SER A 544 38.48 0.92 65.66
C SER A 544 37.23 0.05 65.50
N GLU A 545 36.48 0.23 64.42
CA GLU A 545 35.30 -0.57 64.11
C GLU A 545 35.66 -2.04 63.85
N SER A 546 36.74 -2.29 63.10
CA SER A 546 37.21 -3.65 62.83
C SER A 546 37.72 -4.38 64.09
N LEU A 547 38.32 -3.64 65.04
CA LEU A 547 38.69 -4.18 66.35
C LEU A 547 37.47 -4.49 67.22
N SER A 548 36.43 -3.65 67.17
CA SER A 548 35.17 -3.88 67.89
C SER A 548 34.41 -5.11 67.35
N ILE A 549 34.32 -5.25 66.03
CA ILE A 549 33.68 -6.40 65.37
C ILE A 549 34.43 -7.71 65.66
N SER A 550 35.75 -7.62 65.85
CA SER A 550 36.60 -8.77 66.16
C SER A 550 36.71 -9.06 67.66
N GLU A 551 35.92 -8.39 68.52
CA GLU A 551 35.98 -8.49 69.99
C GLU A 551 37.41 -8.34 70.56
N GLY A 552 38.23 -7.47 69.94
CA GLY A 552 39.63 -7.26 70.33
C GLY A 552 40.62 -8.29 69.80
N ASN A 553 40.20 -9.29 69.02
CA ASN A 553 41.11 -10.25 68.37
C ASN A 553 41.83 -9.61 67.17
N ARG A 554 43.10 -9.23 67.40
CA ARG A 554 43.93 -8.49 66.44
C ARG A 554 44.25 -9.27 65.16
N ASN A 555 44.31 -10.61 65.21
CA ASN A 555 44.54 -11.43 64.01
C ASN A 555 43.32 -11.38 63.09
N ARG A 556 42.13 -11.54 63.66
CA ARG A 556 40.86 -11.49 62.92
C ARG A 556 40.58 -10.10 62.36
N ALA A 557 40.93 -9.04 63.11
CA ALA A 557 40.84 -7.66 62.64
C ALA A 557 41.78 -7.39 61.44
N ALA A 558 42.99 -7.95 61.44
CA ALA A 558 43.94 -7.81 60.34
C ALA A 558 43.45 -8.52 59.06
N GLU A 559 42.84 -9.71 59.20
CA GLU A 559 42.21 -10.44 58.10
C GLU A 559 41.03 -9.67 57.50
N LEU A 560 40.13 -9.13 58.34
CA LEU A 560 38.99 -8.32 57.88
C LEU A 560 39.42 -7.07 57.11
N LEU A 561 40.49 -6.43 57.58
CA LEU A 561 41.07 -5.25 56.94
C LEU A 561 41.96 -5.58 55.74
N LYS A 562 42.28 -6.86 55.51
CA LYS A 562 43.22 -7.34 54.48
C LYS A 562 44.59 -6.65 54.54
N ILE A 563 45.09 -6.38 55.74
CA ILE A 563 46.42 -5.81 55.95
C ILE A 563 47.30 -6.76 56.77
N PRO A 564 48.63 -6.77 56.55
CA PRO A 564 49.54 -7.56 57.38
C PRO A 564 49.43 -7.17 58.86
N LEU A 565 49.45 -8.16 59.75
CA LEU A 565 49.37 -7.96 61.20
C LEU A 565 50.38 -6.90 61.74
N PRO A 566 51.66 -6.86 61.29
CA PRO A 566 52.60 -5.83 61.74
C PRO A 566 52.17 -4.39 61.38
N THR A 567 51.51 -4.23 60.23
CA THR A 567 50.98 -2.94 59.76
C THR A 567 49.81 -2.47 60.62
N LEU A 568 48.94 -3.39 61.02
CA LEU A 568 47.84 -3.10 61.95
C LEU A 568 48.38 -2.64 63.31
N TYR A 569 49.37 -3.36 63.87
CA TYR A 569 50.01 -2.97 65.14
C TYR A 569 50.59 -1.56 65.10
N ARG A 570 51.32 -1.21 64.02
CA ARG A 570 51.91 0.12 63.85
C ARG A 570 50.83 1.21 63.77
N LYS A 571 49.70 0.93 63.13
CA LYS A 571 48.57 1.89 63.03
C LYS A 571 47.80 2.02 64.34
N ILE A 572 47.62 0.95 65.09
CA ILE A 572 47.03 0.98 66.45
C ILE A 572 47.88 1.86 67.38
N GLN A 573 49.20 1.69 67.37
CA GLN A 573 50.11 2.55 68.14
C GLN A 573 50.09 4.00 67.69
N LYS A 574 50.08 4.25 66.37
CA LYS A 574 50.02 5.61 65.80
C LYS A 574 48.74 6.37 66.20
N TYR A 575 47.61 5.67 66.32
CA TYR A 575 46.31 6.27 66.58
C TYR A 575 45.80 6.09 68.03
N LEU A 576 46.61 5.48 68.91
CA LEU A 576 46.29 5.21 70.32
C LEU A 576 44.92 4.54 70.48
N LEU A 577 44.73 3.39 69.82
CA LEU A 577 43.50 2.58 69.84
C LEU A 577 43.62 1.33 70.71
#